data_AF-S2W175-F1
#
_entry.id   AF-S2W175-F1
#
_cell.length_a   1.000
_cell.length_b   1.000
_cell.length_c   1.000
_cell.angle_alpha   90.00
_cell.angle_beta   90.00
_cell.angle_gamma   90.00
#
_symmetry.space_group_name_H-M   'P 1'
#
loop_
_entity.id
_entity.type
_entity.pdbx_description
1 polymer ?
#
loop_
_entity_poly.entity_id
_entity_poly.type
_entity_poly.pdbx_seq_one_letter_code
_entity_poly.pdbx_strand_id
1 'polypeptide(L)'
;MECVTVFDDDHLLVPDKSVAEGLISASGFSPSSFDALESCPARWVADRVYRGPADAFSPAVVGSGAHKVLELFYAADPIERTNEFFHECLYSVANNPKVDDSQRADWREEVYQASKSIFKIEDPAEINVLGTEIQLKNVDVGGVPFNGFVDRLRDNNGLVYVEDYKTSQKMPSPFFGDSHGDQQRLYIHALRNMGYDIAGANLLYTRIGKIKKVNTSKSAMRDVLQRFQVAWDGLNQAVDNQSFATSPSPLCGWCPLVNVCPSAQGEDRSGSGIDPEFFRLSAPVKTPPPLPHTKGSADENVEREIEMFAEDVPYRKTLRNGQFNIGSYAAGGFLHLVQIACDLLLEAGLGLRRTQVLTLAGLLGDLVADVQRQFTGSVDVQDNLNKNIRWQLVHNLPNFPVPFGADEDAWADWREGMFKRLMVQVQLMTDLVDVQMDGDGDFAVRAAEVFAGACPDPWVGQKE
;
A
#
# COMPACT_ATOMS: atom_id res chain seq x y z
N MET A 1 9.30 -23.70 -13.75
CA MET A 1 9.63 -22.33 -14.20
C MET A 1 10.71 -21.85 -13.25
N GLU A 2 11.97 -21.95 -13.66
CA GLU A 2 13.09 -21.45 -12.86
C GLU A 2 13.10 -19.92 -13.03
N CYS A 3 12.42 -19.23 -12.11
CA CYS A 3 12.43 -17.77 -12.08
C CYS A 3 13.76 -17.34 -11.45
N VAL A 4 14.73 -16.99 -12.28
CA VAL A 4 16.02 -16.49 -11.82
C VAL A 4 15.82 -15.07 -11.33
N THR A 5 15.58 -14.90 -10.03
CA THR A 5 15.52 -13.57 -9.43
C THR A 5 16.92 -13.16 -9.00
N VAL A 6 17.35 -11.97 -9.41
CA VAL A 6 18.64 -11.38 -9.05
C VAL A 6 18.35 -10.16 -8.18
N PHE A 7 19.14 -9.95 -7.15
CA PHE A 7 19.10 -8.68 -6.41
C PHE A 7 19.96 -7.64 -7.12
N ASP A 8 19.43 -6.43 -7.24
CA ASP A 8 20.17 -5.23 -7.59
C ASP A 8 20.04 -4.25 -6.42
N ASP A 9 21.14 -3.99 -5.73
CA ASP A 9 21.17 -3.31 -4.43
C ASP A 9 20.09 -3.81 -3.45
N ASP A 10 19.12 -2.97 -3.11
CA ASP A 10 18.03 -3.25 -2.17
C ASP A 10 16.72 -3.68 -2.86
N HIS A 11 16.78 -4.07 -4.13
CA HIS A 11 15.63 -4.50 -4.94
C HIS A 11 15.76 -5.94 -5.44
N LEU A 12 14.66 -6.69 -5.38
CA LEU A 12 14.52 -8.00 -6.03
C LEU A 12 14.02 -7.80 -7.47
N LEU A 13 14.79 -8.23 -8.44
CA LEU A 13 14.41 -8.18 -9.85
C LEU A 13 13.73 -9.47 -10.31
N VAL A 14 12.67 -9.33 -11.11
CA VAL A 14 11.93 -10.43 -11.76
C VAL A 14 12.07 -10.28 -13.28
N PRO A 15 13.12 -10.86 -13.91
CA PRO A 15 13.51 -10.50 -15.28
C PRO A 15 12.48 -10.80 -16.36
N ASP A 16 11.57 -11.74 -16.12
CA ASP A 16 10.48 -12.05 -17.03
C ASP A 16 9.23 -11.22 -16.67
N LYS A 17 8.89 -10.25 -17.53
CA LYS A 17 7.74 -9.36 -17.31
C LYS A 17 6.43 -10.15 -17.26
N SER A 18 6.31 -11.24 -18.01
CA SER A 18 5.11 -12.09 -17.99
C SER A 18 4.94 -12.82 -16.66
N VAL A 19 6.04 -13.13 -15.97
CA VAL A 19 6.00 -13.67 -14.60
C VAL A 19 5.54 -12.58 -13.64
N ALA A 20 6.11 -11.38 -13.74
CA ALA A 20 5.73 -10.24 -12.91
C ALA A 20 4.24 -9.84 -13.09
N GLU A 21 3.76 -9.74 -14.32
CA GLU A 21 2.34 -9.53 -14.66
C GLU A 21 1.46 -10.70 -14.19
N GLY A 22 1.98 -11.92 -14.30
CA GLY A 22 1.37 -13.16 -13.80
C GLY A 22 1.08 -13.13 -12.30
N LEU A 23 1.92 -12.43 -11.50
CA LEU A 23 1.73 -12.28 -10.05
C LEU A 23 0.50 -11.42 -9.70
N ILE A 24 0.08 -10.49 -10.58
CA ILE A 24 -1.11 -9.65 -10.42
C ILE A 24 -2.36 -10.28 -11.07
N SER A 25 -2.19 -10.85 -12.26
CA SER A 25 -3.30 -11.12 -13.21
C SER A 25 -4.34 -12.16 -12.76
N ALA A 26 -4.06 -13.02 -11.78
CA ALA A 26 -4.93 -14.15 -11.48
C ALA A 26 -6.12 -13.84 -10.55
N SER A 27 -6.09 -12.77 -9.76
CA SER A 27 -7.03 -12.69 -8.63
C SER A 27 -7.20 -11.31 -7.99
N GLY A 28 -6.82 -10.21 -8.65
CA GLY A 28 -6.84 -8.84 -8.10
C GLY A 28 -6.18 -8.70 -6.72
N PHE A 29 -6.39 -7.56 -6.05
CA PHE A 29 -5.67 -7.18 -4.84
C PHE A 29 -6.39 -7.64 -3.57
N SER A 30 -5.72 -8.44 -2.74
CA SER A 30 -6.28 -8.99 -1.50
C SER A 30 -5.75 -8.31 -0.24
N PRO A 31 -6.46 -8.40 0.90
CA PRO A 31 -5.94 -7.89 2.17
C PRO A 31 -4.59 -8.50 2.57
N SER A 32 -4.39 -9.79 2.29
CA SER A 32 -3.12 -10.47 2.54
C SER A 32 -1.99 -9.96 1.64
N SER A 33 -2.32 -9.57 0.40
CA SER A 33 -1.36 -8.94 -0.52
C SER A 33 -0.98 -7.55 -0.04
N PHE A 34 -1.98 -6.78 0.43
CA PHE A 34 -1.78 -5.47 1.01
C PHE A 34 -0.84 -5.50 2.24
N ASP A 35 -1.16 -6.33 3.23
CA ASP A 35 -0.33 -6.47 4.45
C ASP A 35 1.12 -6.91 4.12
N ALA A 36 1.27 -7.84 3.18
CA ALA A 36 2.58 -8.31 2.75
C ALA A 36 3.38 -7.24 1.99
N LEU A 37 2.73 -6.39 1.17
CA LEU A 37 3.41 -5.30 0.46
C LEU A 37 3.78 -4.14 1.39
N GLU A 38 2.91 -3.78 2.34
CA GLU A 38 3.27 -2.81 3.39
C GLU A 38 4.45 -3.30 4.22
N SER A 39 4.58 -4.62 4.39
CA SER A 39 5.69 -5.23 5.12
C SER A 39 6.99 -5.29 4.31
N CYS A 40 6.98 -5.86 3.09
CA CYS A 40 8.15 -5.96 2.20
C CYS A 40 7.76 -6.48 0.79
N PRO A 41 7.83 -5.64 -0.27
CA PRO A 41 7.51 -6.05 -1.64
C PRO A 41 8.34 -7.23 -2.17
N ALA A 42 9.65 -7.27 -1.91
CA ALA A 42 10.50 -8.39 -2.30
C ALA A 42 10.02 -9.72 -1.69
N ARG A 43 9.62 -9.71 -0.41
CA ARG A 43 9.07 -10.90 0.25
C ARG A 43 7.73 -11.33 -0.38
N TRP A 44 6.88 -10.38 -0.73
CA TRP A 44 5.59 -10.66 -1.38
C TRP A 44 5.76 -11.47 -2.68
N VAL A 45 6.80 -11.19 -3.47
CA VAL A 45 7.18 -11.97 -4.66
C VAL A 45 7.65 -13.36 -4.25
N ALA A 46 8.60 -13.44 -3.30
CA ALA A 46 9.17 -14.70 -2.88
C ALA A 46 8.13 -15.69 -2.34
N ASP A 47 7.18 -15.21 -1.52
CA ASP A 47 6.10 -16.04 -0.96
C ASP A 47 5.16 -16.62 -2.05
N ARG A 48 5.13 -16.04 -3.25
CA ARG A 48 4.33 -16.53 -4.39
C ARG A 48 5.08 -17.48 -5.31
N VAL A 49 6.38 -17.25 -5.47
CA VAL A 49 7.23 -18.03 -6.38
C VAL A 49 7.80 -19.25 -5.67
N TYR A 50 8.15 -19.13 -4.40
CA TYR A 50 8.71 -20.22 -3.62
C TYR A 50 7.63 -21.06 -2.96
N ARG A 51 7.59 -22.34 -3.30
CA ARG A 51 6.84 -23.35 -2.56
C ARG A 51 7.82 -24.13 -1.70
N GLY A 52 7.94 -23.72 -0.44
CA GLY A 52 8.73 -24.44 0.54
C GLY A 52 8.23 -25.86 0.80
N PRO A 53 9.02 -26.68 1.53
CA PRO A 53 8.58 -28.01 1.93
C PRO A 53 7.26 -27.91 2.69
N ALA A 54 6.36 -28.86 2.43
CA ALA A 54 5.08 -28.91 3.13
C ALA A 54 5.33 -29.21 4.61
N ASP A 55 4.94 -28.28 5.49
CA ASP A 55 4.90 -28.49 6.94
C ASP A 55 3.44 -28.57 7.37
N ALA A 56 3.00 -29.78 7.71
CA ALA A 56 1.66 -30.07 8.18
C ALA A 56 1.29 -29.25 9.43
N PHE A 57 2.26 -28.93 10.28
CA PHE A 57 2.07 -28.24 11.57
C PHE A 57 2.37 -26.74 11.50
N SER A 58 2.66 -26.22 10.30
CA SER A 58 2.85 -24.79 10.13
C SER A 58 1.59 -24.01 10.56
N PRO A 59 1.73 -22.80 11.15
CA PRO A 59 0.58 -22.02 11.62
C PRO A 59 -0.49 -21.80 10.55
N ALA A 60 -0.10 -21.64 9.28
CA ALA A 60 -1.03 -21.46 8.16
C ALA A 60 -1.87 -22.72 7.86
N VAL A 61 -1.26 -23.91 7.92
CA VAL A 61 -1.97 -25.18 7.65
C VAL A 61 -2.92 -25.51 8.80
N VAL A 62 -2.49 -25.37 10.05
CA VAL A 62 -3.34 -25.56 11.24
C VAL A 62 -4.48 -24.54 11.25
N GLY A 63 -4.17 -23.27 10.94
CA GLY A 63 -5.16 -22.20 10.83
C GLY A 63 -6.22 -22.50 9.78
N SER A 64 -5.83 -22.91 8.58
CA SER A 64 -6.76 -23.29 7.51
C SER A 64 -7.68 -24.44 7.92
N GLY A 65 -7.14 -25.45 8.62
CA GLY A 65 -7.95 -26.52 9.19
C GLY A 65 -8.98 -26.01 10.19
N ALA A 66 -8.59 -25.12 11.09
CA ALA A 66 -9.50 -24.53 12.07
C ALA A 66 -10.62 -23.69 11.42
N HIS A 67 -10.29 -22.88 10.41
CA HIS A 67 -11.30 -22.11 9.67
C HIS A 67 -12.30 -23.05 8.99
N LYS A 68 -11.81 -24.11 8.34
CA LYS A 68 -12.71 -25.07 7.67
C LYS A 68 -13.63 -25.82 8.64
N VAL A 69 -13.14 -26.18 9.83
CA VAL A 69 -13.99 -26.77 10.87
C VAL A 69 -15.09 -25.81 11.29
N LEU A 70 -14.75 -24.54 11.52
CA LEU A 70 -15.72 -23.52 11.94
C LEU A 70 -16.70 -23.18 10.82
N GLU A 71 -16.26 -23.13 9.57
CA GLU A 71 -17.11 -22.94 8.39
C GLU A 71 -18.18 -24.02 8.30
N LEU A 72 -17.78 -25.30 8.35
CA LEU A 72 -18.72 -26.43 8.33
C LEU A 72 -19.66 -26.41 9.54
N PHE A 73 -19.13 -26.09 10.71
CA PHE A 73 -19.88 -26.04 11.95
C PHE A 73 -20.97 -24.94 11.93
N TYR A 74 -20.64 -23.73 11.48
CA TYR A 74 -21.61 -22.62 11.40
C TYR A 74 -22.51 -22.68 10.16
N ALA A 75 -22.21 -23.52 9.18
CA ALA A 75 -23.10 -23.81 8.05
C ALA A 75 -24.33 -24.65 8.46
N ALA A 76 -24.25 -25.40 9.56
CA ALA A 76 -25.39 -26.13 10.10
C ALA A 76 -26.39 -25.21 10.80
N ASP A 77 -27.62 -25.70 10.98
CA ASP A 77 -28.67 -24.98 11.69
C ASP A 77 -28.25 -24.73 13.15
N PRO A 78 -28.61 -23.59 13.77
CA PRO A 78 -28.13 -23.25 15.11
C PRO A 78 -28.34 -24.34 16.16
N ILE A 79 -29.48 -25.05 16.11
CA ILE A 79 -29.81 -26.12 17.06
C ILE A 79 -28.89 -27.36 16.92
N GLU A 80 -28.26 -27.54 15.76
CA GLU A 80 -27.37 -28.67 15.45
C GLU A 80 -25.92 -28.40 15.87
N ARG A 81 -25.59 -27.16 16.25
CA ARG A 81 -24.22 -26.72 16.57
C ARG A 81 -23.76 -27.15 17.96
N THR A 82 -23.76 -28.46 18.19
CA THR A 82 -23.35 -29.09 19.46
C THR A 82 -21.85 -29.42 19.49
N ASN A 83 -21.34 -29.80 20.66
CA ASN A 83 -19.95 -30.29 20.77
C ASN A 83 -19.73 -31.56 19.94
N GLU A 84 -20.73 -32.44 19.88
CA GLU A 84 -20.68 -33.67 19.07
C GLU A 84 -20.54 -33.34 17.58
N PHE A 85 -21.38 -32.43 17.06
CA PHE A 85 -21.30 -32.01 15.66
C PHE A 85 -19.99 -31.27 15.34
N PHE A 86 -19.47 -30.49 16.29
CA PHE A 86 -18.15 -29.87 16.15
C PHE A 86 -17.03 -30.90 15.98
N HIS A 87 -17.08 -32.01 16.75
CA HIS A 87 -16.15 -33.11 16.57
C HIS A 87 -16.31 -33.80 15.21
N GLU A 88 -17.53 -34.02 14.73
CA GLU A 88 -17.77 -34.55 13.37
C GLU A 88 -17.13 -33.67 12.30
N CYS A 89 -17.32 -32.35 12.38
CA CYS A 89 -16.67 -31.39 11.50
C CYS A 89 -15.13 -31.52 11.55
N LEU A 90 -14.55 -31.60 12.76
CA LEU A 90 -13.12 -31.81 12.96
C LEU A 90 -12.60 -33.10 12.32
N TYR A 91 -13.34 -34.20 12.40
CA TYR A 91 -12.98 -35.46 11.74
C TYR A 91 -13.04 -35.35 10.20
N SER A 92 -13.96 -34.56 9.66
CA SER A 92 -14.11 -34.36 8.20
C SER A 92 -12.96 -33.56 7.57
N VAL A 93 -12.48 -32.52 8.24
CA VAL A 93 -11.40 -31.63 7.75
C VAL A 93 -10.02 -32.28 7.85
N ALA A 94 -9.89 -33.31 8.69
CA ALA A 94 -8.66 -34.05 8.88
C ALA A 94 -8.18 -34.86 7.66
N ASN A 95 -8.93 -34.94 6.56
CA ASN A 95 -8.49 -35.56 5.31
C ASN A 95 -7.64 -34.62 4.42
N ASN A 96 -6.96 -33.64 5.01
CA ASN A 96 -6.08 -32.73 4.28
C ASN A 96 -4.95 -33.54 3.59
N PRO A 97 -4.80 -33.46 2.24
CA PRO A 97 -3.79 -34.22 1.49
C PRO A 97 -2.36 -33.79 1.80
N LYS A 98 -2.15 -32.67 2.50
CA LYS A 98 -0.84 -32.20 2.95
C LYS A 98 -0.39 -32.82 4.29
N VAL A 99 -1.23 -33.66 4.89
CA VAL A 99 -0.95 -34.30 6.19
C VAL A 99 -0.86 -35.81 5.98
N ASP A 100 0.31 -36.36 6.28
CA ASP A 100 0.56 -37.80 6.23
C ASP A 100 -0.34 -38.54 7.22
N ASP A 101 -0.74 -39.76 6.89
CA ASP A 101 -1.62 -40.57 7.74
C ASP A 101 -1.07 -40.76 9.16
N SER A 102 0.26 -40.87 9.30
CA SER A 102 0.93 -41.02 10.59
C SER A 102 0.86 -39.77 11.48
N GLN A 103 0.71 -38.58 10.89
CA GLN A 103 0.66 -37.29 11.61
C GLN A 103 -0.78 -36.80 11.84
N ARG A 104 -1.77 -37.46 11.24
CA ARG A 104 -3.15 -36.99 11.15
C ARG A 104 -3.82 -36.81 12.50
N ALA A 105 -3.54 -37.69 13.47
CA ALA A 105 -4.10 -37.59 14.82
C ALA A 105 -3.58 -36.34 15.56
N ASP A 106 -2.27 -36.13 15.58
CA ASP A 106 -1.63 -34.99 16.24
C ASP A 106 -2.01 -33.67 15.56
N TRP A 107 -2.08 -33.66 14.23
CA TRP A 107 -2.53 -32.49 13.48
C TRP A 107 -3.97 -32.11 13.83
N ARG A 108 -4.86 -33.10 13.94
CA ARG A 108 -6.26 -32.89 14.33
C ARG A 108 -6.35 -32.29 15.73
N GLU A 109 -5.52 -32.76 16.67
CA GLU A 109 -5.46 -32.19 18.01
C GLU A 109 -5.04 -30.71 17.96
N GLU A 110 -4.05 -30.34 17.15
CA GLU A 110 -3.66 -28.93 16.99
C GLU A 110 -4.77 -28.06 16.37
N VAL A 111 -5.51 -28.58 15.39
CA VAL A 111 -6.68 -27.91 14.81
C VAL A 111 -7.80 -27.76 15.84
N TYR A 112 -8.04 -28.79 16.65
CA TYR A 112 -8.98 -28.74 17.76
C TYR A 112 -8.58 -27.65 18.76
N GLN A 113 -7.31 -27.62 19.20
CA GLN A 113 -6.80 -26.58 20.08
C GLN A 113 -6.95 -25.17 19.48
N ALA A 114 -6.78 -25.03 18.17
CA ALA A 114 -6.91 -23.75 17.47
C ALA A 114 -8.36 -23.23 17.36
N SER A 115 -9.37 -24.09 17.49
CA SER A 115 -10.78 -23.75 17.21
C SER A 115 -11.70 -23.88 18.43
N LYS A 116 -11.43 -24.79 19.36
CA LYS A 116 -12.34 -25.18 20.45
C LYS A 116 -12.77 -24.04 21.38
N SER A 117 -11.98 -22.98 21.54
CA SER A 117 -12.37 -21.88 22.43
C SER A 117 -13.45 -20.98 21.83
N ILE A 118 -14.01 -21.33 20.66
CA ILE A 118 -15.23 -20.71 20.15
C ILE A 118 -16.40 -20.83 21.14
N PHE A 119 -16.55 -21.97 21.82
CA PHE A 119 -17.57 -22.18 22.86
C PHE A 119 -17.33 -21.33 24.13
N LYS A 120 -16.16 -20.71 24.28
CA LYS A 120 -15.90 -19.71 25.34
C LYS A 120 -16.22 -18.29 24.90
N ILE A 121 -16.21 -18.06 23.59
CA ILE A 121 -16.47 -16.76 22.97
C ILE A 121 -17.97 -16.50 22.91
N GLU A 122 -18.75 -17.53 22.60
CA GLU A 122 -20.18 -17.44 22.36
C GLU A 122 -20.88 -18.79 22.57
N ASP A 123 -22.22 -18.75 22.61
CA ASP A 123 -23.07 -19.95 22.48
C ASP A 123 -23.46 -20.10 21.01
N PRO A 124 -22.89 -21.06 20.26
CA PRO A 124 -23.11 -21.19 18.82
C PRO A 124 -24.57 -21.40 18.41
N ALA A 125 -25.40 -21.96 19.30
CA ALA A 125 -26.82 -22.19 19.05
C ALA A 125 -27.65 -20.89 19.06
N GLU A 126 -27.12 -19.84 19.68
CA GLU A 126 -27.77 -18.52 19.78
C GLU A 126 -27.22 -17.53 18.74
N ILE A 127 -26.23 -17.92 17.93
CA ILE A 127 -25.62 -17.03 16.94
C ILE A 127 -26.31 -17.16 15.59
N ASN A 128 -26.87 -16.04 15.14
CA ASN A 128 -27.41 -15.90 13.78
C ASN A 128 -26.27 -15.60 12.79
N VAL A 129 -25.89 -16.60 12.00
CA VAL A 129 -24.90 -16.47 10.92
C VAL A 129 -25.63 -16.35 9.60
N LEU A 130 -25.38 -15.26 8.87
CA LEU A 130 -25.98 -15.02 7.55
C LEU A 130 -25.25 -15.76 6.42
N GLY A 131 -23.97 -16.05 6.61
CA GLY A 131 -23.16 -16.79 5.67
C GLY A 131 -21.73 -16.97 6.17
N THR A 132 -21.08 -18.01 5.67
CA THR A 132 -19.67 -18.34 5.90
C THR A 132 -18.90 -18.34 4.58
N GLU A 133 -17.58 -18.13 4.64
CA GLU A 133 -16.67 -18.17 3.48
C GLU A 133 -17.16 -17.32 2.29
N ILE A 134 -17.64 -16.10 2.57
CA ILE A 134 -18.24 -15.25 1.53
C ILE A 134 -17.14 -14.70 0.63
N GLN A 135 -17.18 -15.13 -0.64
CA GLN A 135 -16.24 -14.71 -1.65
C GLN A 135 -16.55 -13.30 -2.16
N LEU A 136 -15.55 -12.42 -2.05
CA LEU A 136 -15.51 -11.11 -2.65
C LEU A 136 -14.63 -11.22 -3.91
N LYS A 137 -15.23 -11.10 -5.08
CA LYS A 137 -14.53 -11.26 -6.36
C LYS A 137 -14.63 -10.00 -7.20
N ASN A 138 -13.48 -9.40 -7.50
CA ASN A 138 -13.34 -8.21 -8.33
C ASN A 138 -14.26 -7.06 -7.92
N VAL A 139 -14.36 -6.82 -6.62
CA VAL A 139 -15.15 -5.72 -6.05
C VAL A 139 -14.31 -4.45 -6.14
N ASP A 140 -14.89 -3.33 -6.59
CA ASP A 140 -14.17 -2.05 -6.51
C ASP A 140 -14.08 -1.61 -5.05
N VAL A 141 -12.86 -1.35 -4.56
CA VAL A 141 -12.62 -0.71 -3.26
C VAL A 141 -11.74 0.52 -3.48
N GLY A 142 -12.38 1.65 -3.75
CA GLY A 142 -11.69 2.93 -3.96
C GLY A 142 -10.89 2.95 -5.27
N GLY A 143 -11.42 2.38 -6.34
CA GLY A 143 -10.73 2.29 -7.64
C GLY A 143 -9.72 1.13 -7.73
N VAL A 144 -9.60 0.32 -6.67
CA VAL A 144 -8.71 -0.85 -6.64
C VAL A 144 -9.53 -2.13 -6.79
N PRO A 145 -9.17 -3.05 -7.71
CA PRO A 145 -9.85 -4.33 -7.86
C PRO A 145 -9.56 -5.24 -6.65
N PHE A 146 -10.55 -5.44 -5.79
CA PHE A 146 -10.44 -6.16 -4.54
C PHE A 146 -10.92 -7.61 -4.64
N ASN A 147 -10.16 -8.53 -4.04
CA ASN A 147 -10.59 -9.91 -3.85
C ASN A 147 -10.29 -10.41 -2.44
N GLY A 148 -11.17 -11.24 -1.90
CA GLY A 148 -10.98 -11.80 -0.57
C GLY A 148 -12.08 -12.75 -0.17
N PHE A 149 -11.96 -13.28 1.04
CA PHE A 149 -12.93 -14.19 1.64
C PHE A 149 -13.21 -13.72 3.06
N VAL A 150 -14.49 -13.46 3.33
CA VAL A 150 -14.97 -13.13 4.67
C VAL A 150 -15.33 -14.43 5.37
N ASP A 151 -14.73 -14.69 6.54
CA ASP A 151 -14.95 -15.96 7.26
C ASP A 151 -16.42 -16.15 7.63
N ARG A 152 -17.06 -15.14 8.25
CA ARG A 152 -18.52 -15.13 8.46
C ARG A 152 -19.13 -13.74 8.56
N LEU A 153 -20.41 -13.65 8.23
CA LEU A 153 -21.27 -12.52 8.58
C LEU A 153 -22.23 -12.94 9.69
N ARG A 154 -22.24 -12.16 10.76
CA ARG A 154 -23.16 -12.34 11.88
C ARG A 154 -24.22 -11.25 11.85
N ASP A 155 -25.48 -11.65 11.97
CA ASP A 155 -26.56 -10.73 12.31
C ASP A 155 -26.75 -10.70 13.83
N ASN A 156 -26.94 -9.49 14.35
CA ASN A 156 -27.29 -9.28 15.75
C ASN A 156 -28.40 -8.23 15.83
N ASN A 157 -29.64 -8.69 15.87
CA ASN A 157 -30.84 -7.85 15.91
C ASN A 157 -30.93 -6.86 14.74
N GLY A 158 -30.64 -7.34 13.52
CA GLY A 158 -30.68 -6.53 12.29
C GLY A 158 -29.42 -5.71 12.04
N LEU A 159 -28.40 -5.78 12.90
CA LEU A 159 -27.09 -5.20 12.68
C LEU A 159 -26.11 -6.28 12.23
N VAL A 160 -25.54 -6.11 11.04
CA VAL A 160 -24.61 -7.10 10.45
C VAL A 160 -23.16 -6.75 10.78
N TYR A 161 -22.41 -7.75 11.22
CA TYR A 161 -20.99 -7.66 11.56
C TYR A 161 -20.17 -8.63 10.73
N VAL A 162 -19.00 -8.16 10.28
CA VAL A 162 -17.95 -9.01 9.69
C VAL A 162 -17.18 -9.66 10.84
N GLU A 163 -17.03 -10.98 10.82
CA GLU A 163 -16.26 -11.67 11.85
C GLU A 163 -15.22 -12.59 11.22
N ASP A 164 -14.00 -12.53 11.75
CA ASP A 164 -12.84 -13.25 11.25
C ASP A 164 -12.20 -14.05 12.38
N TYR A 165 -11.85 -15.30 12.08
CA TYR A 165 -11.25 -16.22 13.03
C TYR A 165 -9.73 -16.04 13.06
N LYS A 166 -9.16 -15.96 14.27
CA LYS A 166 -7.71 -15.89 14.48
C LYS A 166 -7.26 -17.01 15.40
N THR A 167 -6.35 -17.84 14.91
CA THR A 167 -5.85 -19.03 15.62
C THR A 167 -4.56 -18.80 16.40
N SER A 168 -4.08 -17.55 16.46
CA SER A 168 -2.85 -17.18 17.14
C SER A 168 -2.92 -17.49 18.64
N GLN A 169 -1.78 -17.92 19.20
CA GLN A 169 -1.65 -18.21 20.63
C GLN A 169 -1.62 -16.94 21.50
N LYS A 170 -1.45 -15.77 20.90
CA LYS A 170 -1.35 -14.49 21.60
C LYS A 170 -2.18 -13.44 20.85
N MET A 171 -2.67 -12.47 21.62
CA MET A 171 -3.19 -11.23 21.05
C MET A 171 -2.05 -10.44 20.44
N PRO A 172 -2.27 -9.75 19.30
CA PRO A 172 -1.31 -8.78 18.79
C PRO A 172 -1.05 -7.71 19.83
N SER A 173 0.20 -7.26 19.92
CA SER A 173 0.59 -6.19 20.83
C SER A 173 -0.04 -4.87 20.37
N PRO A 174 -0.56 -4.05 21.29
CA PRO A 174 -1.17 -2.76 20.96
C PRO A 174 -0.15 -1.71 20.49
N PHE A 175 1.15 -1.99 20.63
CA PHE A 175 2.24 -1.10 20.21
C PHE A 175 2.61 -1.24 18.72
N PHE A 176 2.04 -2.22 18.01
CA PHE A 176 2.23 -2.40 16.57
C PHE A 176 0.94 -2.06 15.81
N GLY A 177 1.06 -1.90 14.49
CA GLY A 177 -0.07 -1.63 13.59
C GLY A 177 -1.20 -2.66 13.70
N ASP A 178 -2.39 -2.29 13.21
CA ASP A 178 -3.62 -3.08 13.30
C ASP A 178 -3.95 -3.77 11.96
N SER A 179 -3.01 -4.50 11.37
CA SER A 179 -3.22 -5.08 10.03
C SER A 179 -4.40 -6.05 9.95
N HIS A 180 -4.67 -6.81 11.03
CA HIS A 180 -5.89 -7.61 11.12
C HIS A 180 -7.16 -6.76 11.14
N GLY A 181 -7.14 -5.58 11.77
CA GLY A 181 -8.25 -4.64 11.69
C GLY A 181 -8.38 -4.00 10.31
N ASP A 182 -7.27 -3.68 9.64
CA ASP A 182 -7.25 -3.13 8.29
C ASP A 182 -7.87 -4.07 7.28
N GLN A 183 -7.56 -5.37 7.37
CA GLN A 183 -8.24 -6.42 6.62
C GLN A 183 -9.77 -6.33 6.76
N GLN A 184 -10.28 -6.22 7.99
CA GLN A 184 -11.72 -6.16 8.22
C GLN A 184 -12.33 -4.85 7.70
N ARG A 185 -11.63 -3.72 7.81
CA ARG A 185 -12.08 -2.44 7.26
C ARG A 185 -12.20 -2.48 5.74
N LEU A 186 -11.29 -3.17 5.05
CA LEU A 186 -11.39 -3.38 3.59
C LEU A 186 -12.59 -4.27 3.23
N TYR A 187 -12.87 -5.32 4.00
CA TYR A 187 -14.09 -6.12 3.82
C TYR A 187 -15.36 -5.30 4.03
N ILE A 188 -15.39 -4.42 5.02
CA ILE A 188 -16.51 -3.50 5.23
C ILE A 188 -16.71 -2.59 4.00
N HIS A 189 -15.64 -2.02 3.44
CA HIS A 189 -15.74 -1.22 2.21
C HIS A 189 -16.28 -2.04 1.04
N ALA A 190 -15.74 -3.22 0.80
CA ALA A 190 -16.17 -4.11 -0.28
C ALA A 190 -17.67 -4.48 -0.15
N LEU A 191 -18.10 -4.91 1.03
CA LEU A 191 -19.49 -5.29 1.30
C LEU A 191 -20.45 -4.09 1.17
N ARG A 192 -20.05 -2.90 1.63
CA ARG A 192 -20.86 -1.69 1.44
C ARG A 192 -21.02 -1.31 -0.03
N ASN A 193 -19.96 -1.45 -0.83
CA ASN A 193 -20.03 -1.22 -2.28
C ASN A 193 -20.92 -2.24 -3.00
N MET A 194 -21.10 -3.43 -2.41
CA MET A 194 -22.07 -4.43 -2.86
C MET A 194 -23.50 -4.20 -2.33
N GLY A 195 -23.74 -3.15 -1.53
CA GLY A 195 -25.05 -2.77 -1.01
C GLY A 195 -25.41 -3.31 0.36
N TYR A 196 -24.49 -3.99 1.07
CA TYR A 196 -24.73 -4.46 2.42
C TYR A 196 -24.53 -3.35 3.46
N ASP A 197 -25.42 -3.27 4.44
CA ASP A 197 -25.24 -2.38 5.60
C ASP A 197 -24.48 -3.12 6.70
N ILE A 198 -23.22 -2.69 6.91
CA ILE A 198 -22.30 -3.33 7.85
C ILE A 198 -22.02 -2.41 9.03
N ALA A 199 -22.38 -2.86 10.23
CA ALA A 199 -22.28 -2.12 11.48
C ALA A 199 -20.86 -2.10 12.06
N GLY A 200 -20.05 -3.13 11.79
CA GLY A 200 -18.67 -3.19 12.25
C GLY A 200 -18.03 -4.54 12.00
N ALA A 201 -16.91 -4.79 12.70
CA ALA A 201 -16.21 -6.06 12.61
C ALA A 201 -15.61 -6.54 13.94
N ASN A 202 -15.49 -7.86 14.08
CA ASN A 202 -14.88 -8.53 15.23
C ASN A 202 -13.80 -9.51 14.78
N LEU A 203 -12.73 -9.61 15.56
CA LEU A 203 -11.72 -10.65 15.44
C LEU A 203 -11.90 -11.64 16.59
N LEU A 204 -12.13 -12.90 16.25
CA LEU A 204 -12.42 -13.99 17.17
C LEU A 204 -11.19 -14.86 17.34
N TYR A 205 -10.50 -14.71 18.48
CA TYR A 205 -9.28 -15.44 18.76
C TYR A 205 -9.63 -16.82 19.35
N THR A 206 -9.90 -17.77 18.46
CA THR A 206 -10.52 -19.07 18.78
C THR A 206 -9.61 -20.05 19.51
N ARG A 207 -8.29 -19.81 19.52
CA ARG A 207 -7.36 -20.59 20.34
C ARG A 207 -7.39 -20.15 21.81
N ILE A 208 -7.50 -18.84 22.06
CA ILE A 208 -7.40 -18.26 23.40
C ILE A 208 -8.72 -17.78 23.99
N GLY A 209 -9.82 -17.86 23.23
CA GLY A 209 -11.17 -17.53 23.68
C GLY A 209 -11.37 -16.02 23.92
N LYS A 210 -10.86 -15.17 23.03
CA LYS A 210 -10.98 -13.71 23.15
C LYS A 210 -11.62 -13.09 21.92
N ILE A 211 -12.27 -11.93 22.11
CA ILE A 211 -12.81 -11.10 21.03
C ILE A 211 -12.08 -9.77 21.04
N LYS A 212 -11.72 -9.27 19.86
CA LYS A 212 -11.30 -7.88 19.65
C LYS A 212 -12.26 -7.20 18.69
N LYS A 213 -12.91 -6.13 19.14
CA LYS A 213 -13.69 -5.25 18.27
C LYS A 213 -12.74 -4.43 17.41
N VAL A 214 -13.01 -4.36 16.11
CA VAL A 214 -12.22 -3.54 15.18
C VAL A 214 -12.69 -2.09 15.29
N ASN A 215 -11.75 -1.15 15.38
CA ASN A 215 -12.08 0.27 15.30
C ASN A 215 -12.52 0.62 13.87
N THR A 216 -13.80 0.95 13.69
CA THR A 216 -14.42 1.30 12.41
C THR A 216 -14.77 2.79 12.33
N SER A 217 -14.05 3.65 13.05
CA SER A 217 -14.23 5.10 12.96
C SER A 217 -14.06 5.61 11.53
N LYS A 218 -14.71 6.74 11.20
CA LYS A 218 -14.58 7.38 9.89
C LYS A 218 -13.12 7.72 9.52
N SER A 219 -12.26 7.98 10.50
CA SER A 219 -10.83 8.20 10.25
C SER A 219 -10.11 6.91 9.90
N ALA A 220 -10.28 5.85 10.68
CA ALA A 220 -9.64 4.56 10.44
C ALA A 220 -10.07 3.93 9.11
N MET A 221 -11.36 4.07 8.74
CA MET A 221 -11.88 3.61 7.45
C MET A 221 -11.30 4.38 6.26
N ARG A 222 -11.01 5.69 6.40
CA ARG A 222 -10.38 6.49 5.34
C ARG A 222 -8.88 6.20 5.23
N ASP A 223 -8.20 6.10 6.36
CA ASP A 223 -6.77 5.82 6.43
C ASP A 223 -6.40 4.52 5.70
N VAL A 224 -7.06 3.41 6.04
CA VAL A 224 -6.80 2.12 5.39
C VAL A 224 -7.10 2.15 3.90
N LEU A 225 -8.14 2.89 3.47
CA LEU A 225 -8.49 3.00 2.06
C LEU A 225 -7.39 3.73 1.28
N GLN A 226 -6.86 4.82 1.84
CA GLN A 226 -5.76 5.56 1.23
C GLN A 226 -4.49 4.71 1.15
N ARG A 227 -4.11 4.01 2.22
CA ARG A 227 -2.95 3.11 2.21
C ARG A 227 -3.12 1.96 1.22
N PHE A 228 -4.34 1.42 1.11
CA PHE A 228 -4.65 0.36 0.15
C PHE A 228 -4.48 0.82 -1.30
N GLN A 229 -4.93 2.03 -1.63
CA GLN A 229 -4.71 2.65 -2.95
C GLN A 229 -3.22 2.86 -3.23
N VAL A 230 -2.48 3.43 -2.28
CA VAL A 230 -1.02 3.65 -2.43
C VAL A 230 -0.26 2.33 -2.62
N ALA A 231 -0.62 1.29 -1.86
CA ALA A 231 0.00 -0.02 -1.98
C ALA A 231 -0.31 -0.68 -3.34
N TRP A 232 -1.52 -0.46 -3.87
CA TRP A 232 -1.89 -0.94 -5.20
C TRP A 232 -1.11 -0.23 -6.30
N ASP A 233 -1.00 1.10 -6.26
CA ASP A 233 -0.23 1.87 -7.23
C ASP A 233 1.25 1.47 -7.19
N GLY A 234 1.80 1.32 -5.97
CA GLY A 234 3.18 0.85 -5.76
C GLY A 234 3.41 -0.56 -6.30
N LEU A 235 2.44 -1.48 -6.18
CA LEU A 235 2.53 -2.82 -6.76
C LEU A 235 2.55 -2.77 -8.29
N ASN A 236 1.67 -1.99 -8.91
CA ASN A 236 1.65 -1.86 -10.37
C ASN A 236 2.97 -1.31 -10.89
N GLN A 237 3.50 -0.26 -10.23
CA GLN A 237 4.81 0.29 -10.56
C GLN A 237 5.94 -0.74 -10.40
N ALA A 238 5.94 -1.50 -9.31
CA ALA A 238 6.94 -2.54 -9.07
C ALA A 238 6.89 -3.64 -10.15
N VAL A 239 5.69 -4.02 -10.59
CA VAL A 239 5.52 -4.99 -11.69
C VAL A 239 5.94 -4.44 -13.04
N ASP A 240 5.58 -3.19 -13.35
CA ASP A 240 6.00 -2.54 -14.59
C ASP A 240 7.53 -2.41 -14.70
N ASN A 241 8.16 -2.09 -13.58
CA ASN A 241 9.62 -1.97 -13.47
C ASN A 241 10.31 -3.32 -13.22
N GLN A 242 9.54 -4.40 -13.01
CA GLN A 242 10.04 -5.73 -12.66
C GLN A 242 10.97 -5.73 -11.44
N SER A 243 10.78 -4.77 -10.54
CA SER A 243 11.69 -4.44 -9.45
C SER A 243 10.91 -4.21 -8.16
N PHE A 244 11.25 -4.99 -7.14
CA PHE A 244 10.50 -5.03 -5.88
C PHE A 244 11.43 -4.67 -4.72
N ALA A 245 11.19 -3.52 -4.10
CA ALA A 245 12.00 -3.03 -3.00
C ALA A 245 12.00 -3.99 -1.80
N THR A 246 13.13 -4.06 -1.10
CA THR A 246 13.23 -4.69 0.21
C THR A 246 12.88 -3.72 1.32
N SER A 247 12.34 -4.22 2.42
CA SER A 247 12.01 -3.42 3.60
C SER A 247 12.43 -4.20 4.84
N PRO A 248 13.64 -3.95 5.36
CA PRO A 248 14.17 -4.70 6.50
C PRO A 248 13.28 -4.56 7.74
N SER A 249 13.07 -5.66 8.45
CA SER A 249 12.29 -5.68 9.69
C SER A 249 12.75 -6.85 10.58
N PRO A 250 12.40 -6.87 11.88
CA PRO A 250 12.67 -8.02 12.74
C PRO A 250 12.14 -9.36 12.20
N LEU A 251 11.19 -9.32 11.24
CA LEU A 251 10.64 -10.51 10.60
C LEU A 251 11.54 -11.11 9.51
N CYS A 252 12.62 -10.44 9.10
CA CYS A 252 13.52 -10.92 8.05
C CYS A 252 14.10 -12.32 8.34
N GLY A 253 14.28 -12.71 9.61
CA GLY A 253 14.78 -14.04 9.98
C GLY A 253 13.90 -15.21 9.50
N TRP A 254 12.63 -14.94 9.21
CA TRP A 254 11.66 -15.91 8.68
C TRP A 254 11.30 -15.66 7.21
N CYS A 255 12.01 -14.76 6.54
CA CYS A 255 11.80 -14.46 5.13
C CYS A 255 12.44 -15.56 4.25
N PRO A 256 11.76 -16.05 3.19
CA PRO A 256 12.38 -17.02 2.28
C PRO A 256 13.68 -16.51 1.65
N LEU A 257 13.81 -15.19 1.44
CA LEU A 257 14.98 -14.55 0.85
C LEU A 257 16.12 -14.29 1.85
N VAL A 258 15.99 -14.64 3.14
CA VAL A 258 16.93 -14.18 4.19
C VAL A 258 18.40 -14.50 3.88
N ASN A 259 18.67 -15.64 3.23
CA ASN A 259 20.04 -16.07 2.93
C ASN A 259 20.66 -15.33 1.73
N VAL A 260 19.84 -14.72 0.87
CA VAL A 260 20.26 -14.10 -0.41
C VAL A 260 19.98 -12.60 -0.47
N CYS A 261 19.15 -12.07 0.43
CA CYS A 261 18.76 -10.67 0.48
C CYS A 261 19.91 -9.79 1.04
N PRO A 262 20.42 -8.81 0.27
CA PRO A 262 21.52 -7.94 0.72
C PRO A 262 21.17 -7.17 1.99
N SER A 263 19.92 -6.70 2.09
CA SER A 263 19.41 -5.94 3.23
C SER A 263 19.28 -6.80 4.50
N ALA A 264 19.17 -8.13 4.38
CA ALA A 264 19.20 -9.04 5.54
C ALA A 264 20.63 -9.39 5.97
N GLN A 265 21.55 -9.51 5.01
CA GLN A 265 22.97 -9.77 5.29
C GLN A 265 23.66 -8.58 5.97
N GLY A 266 23.27 -7.34 5.64
CA GLY A 266 23.77 -6.14 6.30
C GLY A 266 23.41 -6.03 7.80
N GLU A 267 22.50 -6.86 8.29
CA GLU A 267 22.03 -6.87 9.69
C GLU A 267 22.36 -8.20 10.41
N ASP A 268 23.31 -9.00 9.91
CA ASP A 268 23.73 -10.31 10.47
C ASP A 268 22.56 -11.29 10.72
N ARG A 269 21.53 -11.24 9.89
CA ARG A 269 20.36 -12.14 10.00
C ARG A 269 20.60 -13.42 9.21
N SER A 270 20.49 -14.56 9.88
CA SER A 270 20.52 -15.91 9.28
C SER A 270 19.28 -16.71 9.71
N GLY A 271 18.77 -17.57 8.83
CA GLY A 271 17.56 -18.36 9.10
C GLY A 271 17.46 -19.58 8.17
N SER A 272 16.40 -20.37 8.32
CA SER A 272 16.05 -21.49 7.43
C SER A 272 15.50 -21.03 6.08
N GLY A 273 16.02 -19.91 5.56
CA GLY A 273 15.70 -19.39 4.25
C GLY A 273 16.02 -20.38 3.14
N ILE A 274 15.63 -20.01 1.93
CA ILE A 274 15.87 -20.81 0.73
C ILE A 274 17.37 -21.08 0.59
N ASP A 275 17.73 -22.28 0.13
CA ASP A 275 19.11 -22.61 -0.24
C ASP A 275 19.60 -21.55 -1.24
N PRO A 276 20.71 -20.85 -0.97
CA PRO A 276 21.28 -19.92 -1.93
C PRO A 276 21.43 -20.49 -3.34
N GLU A 277 21.60 -21.80 -3.51
CA GLU A 277 21.66 -22.48 -4.81
C GLU A 277 20.37 -22.36 -5.62
N PHE A 278 19.19 -22.28 -4.99
CA PHE A 278 17.91 -22.10 -5.68
C PHE A 278 17.82 -20.75 -6.40
N PHE A 279 18.58 -19.74 -5.94
CA PHE A 279 18.70 -18.43 -6.59
C PHE A 279 20.06 -18.21 -7.27
N ARG A 280 21.02 -19.14 -7.16
CA ARG A 280 22.28 -19.06 -7.91
C ARG A 280 22.05 -19.56 -9.32
N LEU A 281 21.74 -18.63 -10.23
CA LEU A 281 22.22 -18.74 -11.59
C LEU A 281 23.28 -17.67 -11.84
N SER A 282 24.47 -18.19 -12.15
CA SER A 282 25.73 -17.49 -12.30
C SER A 282 25.77 -16.55 -13.52
N ALA A 283 26.47 -15.43 -13.33
CA ALA A 283 27.21 -14.63 -14.32
C ALA A 283 26.46 -13.44 -14.98
N PRO A 284 27.21 -12.38 -15.37
CA PRO A 284 26.65 -11.08 -15.71
C PRO A 284 25.77 -11.20 -16.95
N VAL A 285 24.68 -10.44 -16.97
CA VAL A 285 23.78 -10.34 -18.12
C VAL A 285 24.63 -10.04 -19.36
N LYS A 286 24.75 -11.00 -20.27
CA LYS A 286 25.17 -10.72 -21.65
C LYS A 286 24.09 -9.83 -22.25
N THR A 287 24.51 -8.66 -22.74
CA THR A 287 23.66 -7.80 -23.55
C THR A 287 22.99 -8.63 -24.65
N PRO A 288 21.65 -8.51 -24.84
CA PRO A 288 20.96 -9.30 -25.86
C PRO A 288 21.41 -8.87 -27.27
N PRO A 289 21.44 -9.79 -28.26
CA PRO A 289 21.76 -9.44 -29.64
C PRO A 289 20.71 -8.49 -30.23
N PRO A 290 21.06 -7.61 -31.18
CA PRO A 290 20.12 -6.65 -31.74
C PRO A 290 19.01 -7.38 -32.51
N LEU A 291 17.78 -6.90 -32.36
CA LEU A 291 16.62 -7.40 -33.11
C LEU A 291 16.77 -7.11 -34.62
N PRO A 292 16.26 -7.97 -35.51
CA PRO A 292 16.36 -7.77 -36.94
C PRO A 292 15.45 -6.63 -37.41
N HIS A 293 16.04 -5.62 -38.06
CA HIS A 293 15.32 -4.51 -38.67
C HIS A 293 14.40 -5.00 -39.81
N THR A 294 13.10 -4.76 -39.68
CA THR A 294 12.18 -4.79 -40.82
C THR A 294 12.19 -3.41 -41.49
N LYS A 295 12.44 -3.39 -42.80
CA LYS A 295 12.44 -2.18 -43.62
C LYS A 295 11.03 -1.61 -43.72
N GLY A 296 10.72 -0.61 -42.92
CA GLY A 296 9.64 0.35 -43.15
C GLY A 296 10.19 1.58 -43.87
N SER A 297 9.49 2.04 -44.90
CA SER A 297 9.93 3.09 -45.82
C SER A 297 10.08 4.47 -45.17
N ALA A 298 11.23 5.07 -45.44
CA ALA A 298 11.59 6.48 -45.44
C ALA A 298 10.46 7.49 -45.13
N ASP A 299 10.54 8.09 -43.93
CA ASP A 299 10.49 9.54 -43.80
C ASP A 299 11.83 10.00 -43.21
N GLU A 300 12.36 11.07 -43.77
CA GLU A 300 13.74 11.51 -43.62
C GLU A 300 14.07 11.94 -42.18
N ASN A 301 14.97 11.17 -41.56
CA ASN A 301 16.06 11.60 -40.68
C ASN A 301 15.79 12.75 -39.69
N VAL A 302 15.35 12.37 -38.49
CA VAL A 302 16.10 12.72 -37.27
C VAL A 302 16.12 11.49 -36.37
N GLU A 303 17.11 10.60 -36.56
CA GLU A 303 17.47 9.63 -35.53
C GLU A 303 17.91 10.42 -34.29
N ARG A 304 17.02 10.57 -33.31
CA ARG A 304 17.46 10.88 -31.95
C ARG A 304 17.80 9.55 -31.32
N GLU A 305 19.09 9.30 -31.08
CA GLU A 305 19.51 8.34 -30.06
C GLU A 305 18.69 8.61 -28.80
N ILE A 306 17.85 7.66 -28.40
CA ILE A 306 17.25 7.67 -27.07
C ILE A 306 18.38 7.20 -26.15
N GLU A 307 19.20 8.15 -25.68
CA GLU A 307 20.09 7.90 -24.55
C GLU A 307 19.22 7.47 -23.38
N MET A 308 19.40 6.22 -22.92
CA MET A 308 18.86 5.80 -21.63
C MET A 308 19.54 6.67 -20.55
N PHE A 309 18.75 7.51 -19.89
CA PHE A 309 19.22 8.29 -18.76
C PHE A 309 19.59 7.34 -17.62
N ALA A 310 20.82 7.44 -17.13
CA ALA A 310 21.23 6.68 -15.96
C ALA A 310 20.58 7.25 -14.69
N GLU A 311 20.27 6.37 -13.73
CA GLU A 311 19.68 6.71 -12.43
C GLU A 311 20.74 6.51 -11.31
N ASP A 312 20.65 7.31 -10.24
CA ASP A 312 21.49 7.26 -9.02
C ASP A 312 20.61 7.68 -7.82
N VAL A 313 21.14 7.60 -6.60
CA VAL A 313 20.39 7.88 -5.36
C VAL A 313 19.57 9.18 -5.43
N PRO A 314 18.31 9.20 -4.93
CA PRO A 314 17.37 10.29 -5.22
C PRO A 314 17.80 11.69 -4.77
N TYR A 315 18.68 11.81 -3.77
CA TYR A 315 19.17 13.11 -3.31
C TYR A 315 20.31 13.69 -4.18
N ARG A 316 20.87 12.93 -5.13
CA ARG A 316 21.87 13.43 -6.09
C ARG A 316 21.18 14.00 -7.33
N LYS A 317 21.38 15.30 -7.59
CA LYS A 317 20.83 16.00 -8.78
C LYS A 317 21.51 15.61 -10.09
N THR A 318 22.80 15.26 -10.02
CA THR A 318 23.61 14.88 -11.17
C THR A 318 24.30 13.56 -10.89
N LEU A 319 24.45 12.77 -11.93
CA LEU A 319 25.26 11.56 -11.92
C LEU A 319 26.75 11.91 -11.81
N ARG A 320 27.59 10.90 -11.58
CA ARG A 320 29.05 11.07 -11.50
C ARG A 320 29.68 11.65 -12.77
N ASN A 321 29.02 11.52 -13.92
CA ASN A 321 29.46 12.06 -15.21
C ASN A 321 28.93 13.49 -15.48
N GLY A 322 28.22 14.11 -14.54
CA GLY A 322 27.67 15.46 -14.67
C GLY A 322 26.33 15.55 -15.40
N GLN A 323 25.80 14.45 -15.94
CA GLN A 323 24.44 14.42 -16.51
C GLN A 323 23.38 14.56 -15.43
N PHE A 324 22.22 15.09 -15.80
CA PHE A 324 21.07 15.20 -14.90
C PHE A 324 20.59 13.79 -14.48
N ASN A 325 20.45 13.56 -13.17
CA ASN A 325 19.95 12.30 -12.65
C ASN A 325 18.42 12.30 -12.75
N ILE A 326 17.86 11.48 -13.64
CA ILE A 326 16.41 11.38 -13.85
C ILE A 326 15.67 10.71 -12.67
N GLY A 327 16.40 10.00 -11.80
CA GLY A 327 15.87 9.43 -10.55
C GLY A 327 15.92 10.39 -9.35
N SER A 328 16.40 11.62 -9.54
CA SER A 328 16.57 12.58 -8.45
C SER A 328 15.24 13.19 -7.97
N TYR A 329 15.20 13.68 -6.72
CA TYR A 329 14.10 14.49 -6.23
C TYR A 329 13.88 15.75 -7.09
N ALA A 330 14.93 16.23 -7.77
CA ALA A 330 14.83 17.34 -8.72
C ALA A 330 14.04 16.91 -9.95
N ALA A 331 14.33 15.72 -10.49
CA ALA A 331 13.61 15.15 -11.62
C ALA A 331 12.13 14.93 -11.28
N GLY A 332 11.83 14.40 -10.09
CA GLY A 332 10.45 14.30 -9.60
C GLY A 332 9.75 15.66 -9.47
N GLY A 333 10.47 16.69 -9.03
CA GLY A 333 9.93 18.06 -8.95
C GLY A 333 9.64 18.68 -10.33
N PHE A 334 10.53 18.52 -11.30
CA PHE A 334 10.30 18.96 -12.68
C PHE A 334 9.17 18.16 -13.35
N LEU A 335 9.11 16.85 -13.13
CA LEU A 335 8.04 16.00 -13.66
C LEU A 335 6.67 16.40 -13.10
N HIS A 336 6.60 16.74 -11.81
CA HIS A 336 5.37 17.26 -11.21
C HIS A 336 4.91 18.58 -11.86
N LEU A 337 5.82 19.53 -12.12
CA LEU A 337 5.47 20.78 -12.83
C LEU A 337 4.99 20.52 -14.27
N VAL A 338 5.62 19.56 -14.96
CA VAL A 338 5.17 19.11 -16.29
C VAL A 338 3.79 18.47 -16.22
N GLN A 339 3.52 17.65 -15.20
CA GLN A 339 2.21 17.02 -15.01
C GLN A 339 1.12 18.06 -14.79
N ILE A 340 1.33 19.03 -13.88
CA ILE A 340 0.38 20.13 -13.64
C ILE A 340 0.09 20.90 -14.92
N ALA A 341 1.13 21.20 -15.72
CA ALA A 341 0.96 21.89 -16.99
C ALA A 341 0.15 21.06 -18.00
N CYS A 342 0.38 19.75 -18.09
CA CYS A 342 -0.40 18.85 -18.94
C CYS A 342 -1.87 18.83 -18.51
N ASP A 343 -2.14 18.69 -17.22
CA ASP A 343 -3.50 18.61 -16.68
C ASP A 343 -4.27 19.91 -16.97
N LEU A 344 -3.67 21.07 -16.69
CA LEU A 344 -4.26 22.39 -16.97
C LEU A 344 -4.55 22.61 -18.47
N LEU A 345 -3.65 22.18 -19.36
CA LEU A 345 -3.87 22.29 -20.80
C LEU A 345 -5.03 21.39 -21.25
N LEU A 346 -5.10 20.16 -20.75
CA LEU A 346 -6.17 19.21 -21.08
C LEU A 346 -7.53 19.68 -20.54
N GLU A 347 -7.57 20.20 -19.31
CA GLU A 347 -8.79 20.78 -18.70
C GLU A 347 -9.28 22.00 -19.48
N ALA A 348 -8.37 22.80 -20.03
CA ALA A 348 -8.69 23.92 -20.92
C ALA A 348 -9.08 23.50 -22.35
N GLY A 349 -9.11 22.19 -22.64
CA GLY A 349 -9.40 21.66 -23.98
C GLY A 349 -8.29 21.91 -25.01
N LEU A 350 -7.07 22.20 -24.57
CA LEU A 350 -5.90 22.40 -25.40
C LEU A 350 -5.11 21.09 -25.59
N GLY A 351 -4.45 20.96 -26.74
CA GLY A 351 -3.59 19.80 -27.01
C GLY A 351 -2.23 19.88 -26.32
N LEU A 352 -1.59 18.73 -26.08
CA LEU A 352 -0.27 18.62 -25.45
C LEU A 352 0.87 18.85 -26.46
N ARG A 353 1.12 20.11 -26.83
CA ARG A 353 2.31 20.46 -27.63
C ARG A 353 3.50 20.70 -26.71
N ARG A 354 4.68 20.19 -27.08
CA ARG A 354 5.93 20.33 -26.31
C ARG A 354 6.18 21.77 -25.86
N THR A 355 6.02 22.74 -26.76
CA THR A 355 6.22 24.16 -26.45
C THR A 355 5.22 24.67 -25.43
N GLN A 356 3.94 24.33 -25.55
CA GLN A 356 2.90 24.74 -24.60
C GLN A 356 3.14 24.17 -23.20
N VAL A 357 3.45 22.87 -23.13
CA VAL A 357 3.76 22.18 -21.86
C VAL A 357 4.98 22.82 -21.19
N LEU A 358 6.07 23.03 -21.94
CA LEU A 358 7.29 23.62 -21.38
C LEU A 358 7.11 25.08 -20.97
N THR A 359 6.37 25.88 -21.74
CA THR A 359 6.09 27.28 -21.39
C THR A 359 5.26 27.37 -20.11
N LEU A 360 4.19 26.57 -19.99
CA LEU A 360 3.35 26.58 -18.80
C LEU A 360 4.10 25.99 -17.58
N ALA A 361 4.78 24.85 -17.73
CA ALA A 361 5.58 24.27 -16.65
C ALA A 361 6.70 25.22 -16.19
N GLY A 362 7.31 25.96 -17.12
CA GLY A 362 8.29 27.01 -16.82
C GLY A 362 7.69 28.14 -16.00
N LEU A 363 6.55 28.68 -16.42
CA LEU A 363 5.84 29.73 -15.68
C LEU A 363 5.49 29.29 -14.24
N LEU A 364 4.96 28.08 -14.09
CA LEU A 364 4.63 27.49 -12.78
C LEU A 364 5.90 27.28 -11.94
N GLY A 365 6.98 26.78 -12.56
CA GLY A 365 8.27 26.60 -11.92
C GLY A 365 8.89 27.91 -11.43
N ASP A 366 8.85 28.97 -12.26
CA ASP A 366 9.33 30.30 -11.91
C ASP A 366 8.54 30.90 -10.75
N LEU A 367 7.22 30.72 -10.76
CA LEU A 367 6.35 31.14 -9.65
C LEU A 367 6.73 30.44 -8.34
N VAL A 368 6.91 29.12 -8.38
CA VAL A 368 7.31 28.31 -7.20
C VAL A 368 8.70 28.73 -6.71
N ALA A 369 9.64 28.92 -7.63
CA ALA A 369 11.00 29.35 -7.32
C ALA A 369 11.03 30.75 -6.70
N ASP A 370 10.22 31.69 -7.21
CA ASP A 370 10.12 33.04 -6.66
C ASP A 370 9.61 33.03 -5.22
N VAL A 371 8.61 32.20 -4.92
CA VAL A 371 8.10 32.02 -3.54
C VAL A 371 9.18 31.42 -2.66
N GLN A 372 9.81 30.30 -3.06
CA GLN A 372 10.88 29.65 -2.28
C GLN A 372 12.01 30.62 -1.95
N ARG A 373 12.43 31.43 -2.94
CA ARG A 373 13.53 32.39 -2.80
C ARG A 373 13.26 33.41 -1.69
N GLN A 374 12.01 33.79 -1.43
CA GLN A 374 11.68 34.72 -0.35
C GLN A 374 11.95 34.14 1.04
N PHE A 375 11.86 32.82 1.21
CA PHE A 375 11.99 32.16 2.51
C PHE A 375 13.39 31.58 2.75
N THR A 376 14.03 31.03 1.71
CA THR A 376 15.31 30.31 1.87
C THR A 376 16.48 30.94 1.14
N GLY A 377 16.22 31.91 0.25
CA GLY A 377 17.22 32.41 -0.71
C GLY A 377 17.64 31.39 -1.78
N SER A 378 17.12 30.15 -1.72
CA SER A 378 17.39 29.06 -2.65
C SER A 378 16.22 28.89 -3.64
N VAL A 379 16.50 28.25 -4.78
CA VAL A 379 15.50 27.80 -5.75
C VAL A 379 15.63 26.31 -6.05
N ASP A 380 16.18 25.56 -5.09
CA ASP A 380 16.43 24.14 -5.25
C ASP A 380 15.14 23.35 -5.29
N VAL A 381 14.87 22.74 -6.44
CA VAL A 381 13.69 21.90 -6.72
C VAL A 381 13.64 20.65 -5.84
N GLN A 382 14.77 20.20 -5.27
CA GLN A 382 14.83 19.09 -4.32
C GLN A 382 14.38 19.47 -2.91
N ASP A 383 14.38 20.75 -2.56
CA ASP A 383 14.05 21.17 -1.20
C ASP A 383 12.61 20.79 -0.86
N ASN A 384 12.41 20.33 0.37
CA ASN A 384 11.07 20.02 0.88
C ASN A 384 10.14 21.23 0.83
N LEU A 385 10.67 22.46 1.02
CA LEU A 385 9.87 23.67 0.87
C LEU A 385 9.38 23.85 -0.57
N ASN A 386 10.23 23.62 -1.58
CA ASN A 386 9.81 23.69 -2.98
C ASN A 386 8.71 22.65 -3.26
N LYS A 387 8.88 21.40 -2.78
CA LYS A 387 7.84 20.37 -2.86
C LYS A 387 6.51 20.83 -2.25
N ASN A 388 6.53 21.43 -1.07
CA ASN A 388 5.33 21.93 -0.40
C ASN A 388 4.67 23.09 -1.16
N ILE A 389 5.46 24.02 -1.72
CA ILE A 389 4.94 25.12 -2.54
C ILE A 389 4.26 24.58 -3.82
N ARG A 390 4.88 23.60 -4.50
CA ARG A 390 4.25 22.92 -5.65
C ARG A 390 2.92 22.27 -5.27
N TRP A 391 2.86 21.64 -4.09
CA TRP A 391 1.64 21.04 -3.60
C TRP A 391 0.55 22.09 -3.31
N GLN A 392 0.90 23.21 -2.68
CA GLN A 392 -0.03 24.32 -2.45
C GLN A 392 -0.51 24.96 -3.76
N LEU A 393 0.35 25.10 -4.76
CA LEU A 393 -0.02 25.57 -6.09
C LEU A 393 -1.17 24.73 -6.67
N VAL A 394 -1.05 23.40 -6.65
CA VAL A 394 -2.10 22.48 -7.11
C VAL A 394 -3.43 22.70 -6.38
N HIS A 395 -3.39 22.96 -5.08
CA HIS A 395 -4.60 23.17 -4.28
C HIS A 395 -5.26 24.55 -4.48
N ASN A 396 -4.50 25.56 -4.93
CA ASN A 396 -5.05 26.86 -5.25
C ASN A 396 -5.65 26.91 -6.66
N LEU A 397 -5.14 26.13 -7.62
CA LEU A 397 -5.56 26.17 -9.02
C LEU A 397 -7.08 26.02 -9.24
N PRO A 398 -7.82 25.12 -8.56
CA PRO A 398 -9.28 25.02 -8.72
C PRO A 398 -10.04 26.28 -8.32
N ASN A 399 -9.53 27.04 -7.35
CA ASN A 399 -10.17 28.25 -6.81
C ASN A 399 -9.60 29.54 -7.40
N PHE A 400 -8.46 29.45 -8.10
CA PHE A 400 -7.77 30.56 -8.74
C PHE A 400 -7.15 30.09 -10.06
N PRO A 401 -7.99 29.76 -11.05
CA PRO A 401 -7.58 29.05 -12.26
C PRO A 401 -6.73 29.94 -13.17
N VAL A 402 -5.92 29.27 -13.99
CA VAL A 402 -5.11 29.92 -15.03
C VAL A 402 -6.02 30.58 -16.07
N PRO A 403 -5.76 31.85 -16.47
CA PRO A 403 -6.65 32.61 -17.35
C PRO A 403 -6.41 32.26 -18.83
N PHE A 404 -6.62 31.00 -19.22
CA PHE A 404 -6.46 30.57 -20.61
C PHE A 404 -7.33 31.40 -21.56
N GLY A 405 -6.73 31.88 -22.64
CA GLY A 405 -7.41 32.70 -23.66
C GLY A 405 -7.57 34.19 -23.30
N ALA A 406 -7.11 34.63 -22.12
CA ALA A 406 -7.06 36.03 -21.74
C ALA A 406 -5.81 36.75 -22.28
N ASP A 407 -5.75 38.06 -22.09
CA ASP A 407 -4.62 38.91 -22.48
C ASP A 407 -3.44 38.83 -21.47
N GLU A 408 -2.33 39.46 -21.83
CA GLU A 408 -1.09 39.44 -21.04
C GLU A 408 -1.27 40.03 -19.64
N ASP A 409 -2.09 41.08 -19.52
CA ASP A 409 -2.39 41.73 -18.24
C ASP A 409 -3.12 40.76 -17.29
N ALA A 410 -4.11 40.02 -17.79
CA ALA A 410 -4.80 39.00 -16.99
C ALA A 410 -3.86 37.87 -16.51
N TRP A 411 -2.89 37.47 -17.33
CA TRP A 411 -1.87 36.49 -16.93
C TRP A 411 -0.91 37.05 -15.88
N ALA A 412 -0.52 38.32 -15.99
CA ALA A 412 0.30 39.00 -15.00
C ALA A 412 -0.42 39.12 -13.66
N ASP A 413 -1.69 39.54 -13.68
CA ASP A 413 -2.56 39.64 -12.50
C ASP A 413 -2.76 38.27 -11.83
N TRP A 414 -2.99 37.23 -12.62
CA TRP A 414 -3.09 35.87 -12.10
C TRP A 414 -1.78 35.41 -11.44
N ARG A 415 -0.62 35.63 -12.10
CA ARG A 415 0.68 35.24 -11.56
C ARG A 415 0.95 35.94 -10.24
N GLU A 416 0.72 37.26 -10.17
CA GLU A 416 0.91 38.04 -8.95
C GLU A 416 -0.06 37.61 -7.85
N GLY A 417 -1.34 37.37 -8.18
CA GLY A 417 -2.35 36.87 -7.26
C GLY A 417 -1.98 35.50 -6.68
N MET A 418 -1.56 34.57 -7.54
CA MET A 418 -1.13 33.24 -7.10
C MET A 418 0.14 33.31 -6.25
N PHE A 419 1.11 34.15 -6.63
CA PHE A 419 2.32 34.40 -5.84
C PHE A 419 1.97 34.85 -4.42
N LYS A 420 1.09 35.86 -4.27
CA LYS A 420 0.65 36.36 -2.97
C LYS A 420 -0.04 35.27 -2.13
N ARG A 421 -0.88 34.44 -2.75
CA ARG A 421 -1.56 33.33 -2.05
C ARG A 421 -0.56 32.32 -1.50
N LEU A 422 0.38 31.89 -2.32
CA LEU A 422 1.41 30.94 -1.92
C LEU A 422 2.34 31.53 -0.84
N MET A 423 2.74 32.80 -0.98
CA MET A 423 3.49 33.52 0.04
C MET A 423 2.77 33.52 1.40
N VAL A 424 1.48 33.86 1.42
CA VAL A 424 0.70 33.87 2.66
C VAL A 424 0.60 32.47 3.25
N GLN A 425 0.36 31.43 2.45
CA GLN A 425 0.26 30.06 2.95
C GLN A 425 1.57 29.54 3.53
N VAL A 426 2.71 29.86 2.90
CA VAL A 426 4.03 29.50 3.44
C VAL A 426 4.34 30.32 4.69
N GLN A 427 4.03 31.62 4.70
CA GLN A 427 4.22 32.49 5.87
C GLN A 427 3.37 32.04 7.06
N LEU A 428 2.10 31.69 6.84
CA LEU A 428 1.24 31.16 7.92
C LEU A 428 1.76 29.84 8.46
N MET A 429 2.33 28.98 7.59
CA MET A 429 2.99 27.77 8.03
C MET A 429 4.21 28.09 8.90
N THR A 430 5.07 29.04 8.50
CA THR A 430 6.21 29.45 9.32
C THR A 430 5.79 30.13 10.61
N ASP A 431 4.75 30.98 10.59
CA ASP A 431 4.24 31.67 11.78
C ASP A 431 3.65 30.67 12.79
N LEU A 432 2.94 29.65 12.32
CA LEU A 432 2.47 28.55 13.18
C LEU A 432 3.64 27.82 13.84
N VAL A 433 4.75 27.63 13.13
CA VAL A 433 5.94 27.01 13.69
C VAL A 433 6.65 27.98 14.66
N ASP A 434 6.95 29.21 14.24
CA ASP A 434 7.74 30.20 14.99
C ASP A 434 7.03 30.73 16.24
N VAL A 435 5.72 30.96 16.22
CA VAL A 435 4.96 31.38 17.42
C VAL A 435 4.94 30.30 18.50
N GLN A 436 5.18 29.04 18.14
CA GLN A 436 4.88 27.88 18.98
C GLN A 436 6.13 27.04 19.32
N MET A 437 7.32 27.51 18.92
CA MET A 437 8.58 26.74 19.01
C MET A 437 9.70 27.41 19.83
N ASP A 438 9.44 28.43 20.66
CA ASP A 438 10.44 28.96 21.62
C ASP A 438 10.88 27.87 22.65
N GLY A 439 11.92 27.08 22.34
CA GLY A 439 12.61 26.14 23.26
C GLY A 439 12.71 24.66 22.79
N ASP A 440 13.61 23.90 23.43
CA ASP A 440 13.99 22.48 23.16
C ASP A 440 12.92 21.41 23.51
N GLY A 441 11.63 21.68 23.28
CA GLY A 441 10.53 20.75 23.59
C GLY A 441 10.28 19.66 22.53
N ASP A 442 9.69 18.53 22.93
CA ASP A 442 9.23 17.45 22.04
C ASP A 442 8.21 17.97 21.00
N PHE A 443 8.58 17.89 19.73
CA PHE A 443 7.83 18.38 18.58
C PHE A 443 6.39 17.85 18.53
N ALA A 444 6.16 16.60 18.97
CA ALA A 444 4.84 15.98 18.94
C ALA A 444 3.89 16.56 20.01
N VAL A 445 4.43 16.88 21.19
CA VAL A 445 3.66 17.46 22.31
C VAL A 445 3.28 18.89 21.99
N ARG A 446 4.22 19.69 21.47
CA ARG A 446 3.93 21.07 21.08
C ARG A 446 2.92 21.15 19.95
N ALA A 447 3.05 20.33 18.91
CA ALA A 447 2.04 20.27 17.83
C ALA A 447 0.64 19.94 18.36
N ALA A 448 0.51 19.03 19.35
CA ALA A 448 -0.77 18.73 19.97
C ALA A 448 -1.34 19.92 20.77
N GLU A 449 -0.49 20.70 21.45
CA GLU A 449 -0.88 21.93 22.16
C GLU A 449 -1.29 23.06 21.21
N VAL A 450 -0.62 23.20 20.05
CA VAL A 450 -0.98 24.12 18.97
C VAL A 450 -2.41 23.90 18.49
N PHE A 451 -2.74 22.65 18.14
CA PHE A 451 -4.06 22.32 17.62
C PHE A 451 -5.14 22.29 18.71
N ALA A 452 -4.76 22.14 19.98
CA ALA A 452 -5.68 22.23 21.12
C ALA A 452 -5.95 23.67 21.58
N GLY A 453 -4.99 24.60 21.40
CA GLY A 453 -5.08 26.01 21.80
C GLY A 453 -5.71 26.95 20.76
N ALA A 454 -5.87 26.50 19.51
CA ALA A 454 -6.49 27.27 18.41
C ALA A 454 -8.03 27.35 18.48
N CYS A 455 -8.60 27.40 19.69
CA CYS A 455 -9.99 27.75 19.90
C CYS A 455 -10.12 28.82 21.00
N PRO A 456 -10.04 30.08 20.60
CA PRO A 456 -10.99 31.08 21.03
C PRO A 456 -11.81 31.48 19.81
N ASP A 457 -13.10 31.19 19.84
CA ASP A 457 -14.11 31.54 18.85
C ASP A 457 -13.83 32.89 18.14
N PRO A 458 -13.27 32.88 16.90
CA PRO A 458 -13.03 34.10 16.14
C PRO A 458 -14.21 34.43 15.21
N TRP A 459 -15.25 33.59 15.17
CA TRP A 459 -16.36 33.70 14.21
C TRP A 459 -17.62 34.35 14.80
N VAL A 460 -17.61 34.69 16.09
CA VAL A 460 -18.62 35.57 16.68
C VAL A 460 -18.16 37.03 16.54
N GLY A 461 -18.52 37.62 15.40
CA GLY A 461 -18.64 39.08 15.25
C GLY A 461 -17.51 39.77 14.49
N GLN A 462 -17.48 39.66 13.16
CA GLN A 462 -17.00 40.73 12.28
C GLN A 462 -17.93 40.84 11.06
N LYS A 463 -19.08 41.49 11.27
CA LYS A 463 -19.70 42.35 10.26
C LYS A 463 -19.35 43.78 10.66
N GLU A 464 -18.44 44.40 9.94
CA GLU A 464 -18.47 45.82 9.56
C GLU A 464 -17.57 46.04 8.34
#